data_AF-A0A2A9G2V5-F1
#
_entry.id   AF-A0A2A9G2V5-F1
#
_cell.length_a   1.000
_cell.length_b   1.000
_cell.length_c   1.000
_cell.angle_alpha   90.00
_cell.angle_beta   90.00
_cell.angle_gamma   90.00
#
_symmetry.space_group_name_H-M   'P 1'
#
loop_
_entity.id
_entity.type
_entity.pdbx_description
1 polymer ?
#
loop_
_entity_poly.entity_id
_entity_poly.type
_entity_poly.pdbx_seq_one_letter_code
_entity_poly.pdbx_strand_id
1 'polypeptide(L)'
;MLSHDERAELDKIEHWFETADPALATALRRGKPIPSTAPLLVLTVLLDVAAAGLLTAGLLTTSPALTLCALLAAAGGAVAHLAHFRERR
;
A
#
# COMPACT_ATOMS: atom_id res chain seq x y z
N MET A 1 -31.06 -16.29 18.50
CA MET A 1 -29.90 -16.60 19.37
C MET A 1 -29.16 -17.73 18.68
N LEU A 2 -27.87 -17.57 18.39
CA LEU A 2 -27.08 -18.63 17.76
C LEU A 2 -27.09 -19.88 18.65
N SER A 3 -27.31 -21.03 18.04
CA SER A 3 -27.20 -22.35 18.65
C SER A 3 -25.77 -22.62 19.13
N HIS A 4 -25.61 -23.60 20.02
CA HIS A 4 -24.30 -23.96 20.56
C HIS A 4 -23.35 -24.43 19.44
N ASP A 5 -23.87 -25.14 18.44
CA ASP A 5 -23.11 -25.61 17.29
C ASP A 5 -22.66 -24.46 16.37
N GLU A 6 -23.53 -23.47 16.13
CA GLU A 6 -23.16 -22.27 15.36
C GLU A 6 -22.06 -21.45 16.05
N ARG A 7 -22.04 -21.42 17.39
CA ARG A 7 -20.93 -20.78 18.14
C ARG A 7 -19.63 -21.55 17.97
N ALA A 8 -19.68 -22.88 18.00
CA ALA A 8 -18.50 -23.72 17.83
C ALA A 8 -17.90 -23.62 16.42
N GLU A 9 -18.72 -23.39 15.38
CA GLU A 9 -18.20 -23.12 14.03
C GLU A 9 -17.59 -21.74 13.90
N LEU A 10 -18.18 -20.72 14.54
CA LEU A 10 -17.59 -19.37 14.57
C LEU A 10 -16.24 -19.35 15.27
N ASP A 11 -16.07 -20.07 16.37
CA ASP A 11 -14.78 -20.19 17.06
C ASP A 11 -13.70 -20.78 16.16
N LYS A 12 -14.04 -21.75 15.30
CA LYS A 12 -13.10 -22.32 14.32
C LYS A 12 -12.69 -21.30 13.26
N ILE A 13 -13.65 -20.51 12.78
CA ILE A 13 -13.40 -19.44 11.80
C ILE A 13 -12.51 -18.37 12.44
N GLU A 14 -12.82 -17.93 13.66
CA GLU A 14 -12.01 -16.95 14.39
C GLU A 14 -10.58 -17.46 14.59
N HIS A 15 -10.41 -18.70 15.05
CA HIS A 15 -9.08 -19.28 15.24
C HIS A 15 -8.28 -19.42 13.93
N TRP A 16 -8.95 -19.77 12.84
CA TRP A 16 -8.34 -19.81 11.51
C TRP A 16 -7.87 -18.42 11.06
N PHE A 17 -8.69 -17.39 11.27
CA PHE A 17 -8.33 -16.01 10.96
C PHE A 17 -7.18 -15.47 11.83
N GLU A 18 -7.21 -15.74 13.14
CA GLU A 18 -6.13 -15.36 14.06
C GLU A 18 -4.78 -15.96 13.66
N THR A 19 -4.80 -17.18 13.12
CA THR A 19 -3.59 -17.89 12.69
C THR A 19 -3.10 -17.44 11.31
N ALA A 20 -4.01 -17.16 10.38
CA ALA A 20 -3.68 -16.80 9.00
C ALA A 20 -3.30 -15.31 8.83
N ASP A 21 -4.02 -14.40 9.50
CA ASP A 21 -3.79 -12.96 9.43
C ASP A 21 -4.13 -12.28 10.77
N PRO A 22 -3.16 -12.20 11.70
CA PRO A 22 -3.37 -11.61 13.03
C PRO A 22 -3.66 -10.10 12.96
N ALA A 23 -3.21 -9.42 11.91
CA ALA A 23 -3.47 -7.99 11.71
C ALA A 23 -4.95 -7.77 11.35
N LEU A 24 -5.50 -8.62 10.48
CA LEU A 24 -6.92 -8.61 10.12
C LEU A 24 -7.82 -8.95 11.30
N ALA A 25 -7.49 -9.99 12.06
CA ALA A 25 -8.23 -10.36 13.28
C ALA A 25 -8.29 -9.20 14.29
N THR A 26 -7.15 -8.51 14.48
CA THR A 26 -7.07 -7.34 15.38
C THR A 26 -7.91 -6.16 14.88
N ALA A 27 -7.92 -5.91 13.57
CA ALA A 27 -8.69 -4.83 12.96
C ALA A 27 -10.20 -5.06 13.06
N LEU A 28 -10.64 -6.30 12.80
CA LEU A 28 -12.04 -6.73 12.97
C LEU A 28 -12.50 -6.59 14.42
N ARG A 29 -11.69 -7.04 15.40
CA ARG A 29 -11.99 -6.86 16.84
C ARG A 29 -12.11 -5.41 17.27
N ARG A 30 -11.33 -4.50 16.67
CA ARG A 30 -11.39 -3.06 16.95
C ARG A 30 -12.50 -2.33 16.21
N GLY A 31 -13.23 -3.00 15.30
CA GLY A 31 -14.25 -2.38 14.45
C GLY A 31 -13.69 -1.28 13.54
N LYS A 32 -12.38 -1.26 13.30
CA LYS A 32 -11.71 -0.20 12.53
C LYS A 32 -11.29 -0.78 11.19
N PRO A 33 -11.75 -0.21 10.06
CA PRO A 33 -11.33 -0.67 8.74
C PRO A 33 -9.81 -0.55 8.63
N ILE A 34 -9.16 -1.60 8.12
CA ILE A 34 -7.75 -1.55 7.76
C ILE A 34 -7.63 -0.53 6.63
N PRO A 35 -6.80 0.53 6.77
CA PRO A 35 -6.57 1.44 5.66
C PRO A 35 -5.98 0.63 4.50
N SER A 36 -6.71 0.56 3.39
CA SER A 36 -6.24 -0.12 2.19
C SER A 36 -4.98 0.57 1.69
N THR A 37 -3.87 -0.17 1.57
CA THR A 37 -2.62 0.34 0.99
C THR A 37 -2.65 0.35 -0.55
N ALA A 38 -3.71 -0.19 -1.17
CA ALA A 38 -3.86 -0.28 -2.62
C ALA A 38 -3.77 1.07 -3.36
N PRO A 39 -4.49 2.15 -2.97
CA PRO A 39 -4.37 3.43 -3.64
C PRO A 39 -2.96 4.04 -3.56
N LEU A 40 -2.27 3.82 -2.43
CA LEU A 40 -0.91 4.32 -2.21
C LEU A 40 0.10 3.55 -3.08
N LEU A 41 -0.12 2.24 -3.26
CA LEU A 41 0.65 1.40 -4.19
C LEU A 41 0.40 1.81 -5.65
N VAL A 42 -0.84 2.08 -6.03
CA VAL A 42 -1.17 2.57 -7.38
C VAL A 42 -0.50 3.93 -7.64
N LEU A 43 -0.56 4.85 -6.67
CA LEU A 43 0.06 6.17 -6.80
C LEU A 43 1.59 6.07 -6.96
N THR A 44 2.25 5.22 -6.17
CA THR A 44 3.71 5.02 -6.26
C THR A 44 4.11 4.44 -7.62
N VAL A 45 3.40 3.41 -8.10
CA VAL A 45 3.64 2.84 -9.44
C VAL A 45 3.44 3.89 -10.54
N LEU A 46 2.39 4.70 -10.47
CA LEU A 46 2.15 5.77 -11.45
C LEU A 46 3.27 6.82 -11.42
N LEU A 47 3.76 7.16 -10.23
CA LEU A 47 4.82 8.15 -10.06
C LEU A 47 6.14 7.65 -10.67
N ASP A 48 6.48 6.39 -10.46
CA ASP A 48 7.69 5.76 -11.03
C ASP A 48 7.62 5.71 -12.56
N VAL A 49 6.48 5.31 -13.12
CA VAL A 49 6.26 5.29 -14.57
C VAL A 49 6.37 6.71 -15.16
N ALA A 50 5.79 7.70 -14.49
CA ALA A 50 5.90 9.09 -14.91
C ALA A 50 7.35 9.58 -14.84
N ALA A 51 8.08 9.30 -13.75
CA ALA A 51 9.49 9.68 -13.60
C ALA A 51 10.36 9.08 -14.72
N ALA A 52 10.19 7.78 -15.01
CA ALA A 52 10.90 7.12 -16.10
C ALA A 52 10.57 7.72 -17.47
N GLY A 53 9.29 8.02 -17.73
CA GLY A 53 8.86 8.67 -18.96
C GLY A 53 9.42 10.08 -19.13
N LEU A 54 9.38 10.91 -18.08
CA LEU A 54 9.94 12.26 -18.12
C LEU A 54 11.46 12.25 -18.26
N LEU A 55 12.16 11.29 -17.64
CA LEU A 55 13.61 11.18 -17.73
C LEU A 55 14.04 10.81 -19.15
N THR A 56 13.39 9.82 -19.76
CA THR A 56 13.65 9.42 -21.15
C THR A 56 13.34 10.54 -22.14
N ALA A 57 12.21 11.23 -21.98
CA ALA A 57 11.86 12.40 -22.79
C ALA A 57 12.84 13.57 -22.59
N GLY A 58 13.26 13.84 -21.36
CA GLY A 58 14.25 14.88 -21.03
C GLY A 58 15.61 14.62 -21.68
N LEU A 59 16.09 13.36 -21.63
CA LEU A 59 17.32 12.96 -22.31
C LEU A 59 17.21 13.12 -23.83
N LEU A 60 16.10 12.69 -24.45
CA LEU A 60 15.91 12.81 -25.90
C LEU A 60 15.83 14.26 -26.37
N THR A 61 15.20 15.12 -25.58
CA THR A 61 14.97 16.54 -25.93
C THR A 61 16.06 17.48 -25.44
N THR A 62 17.04 16.99 -24.68
CA THR A 62 18.06 17.80 -23.96
C THR A 62 17.42 18.94 -23.15
N SER A 63 16.20 18.72 -22.64
CA SER A 63 15.42 19.75 -21.98
C SER A 63 15.70 19.74 -20.47
N PRO A 64 16.27 20.82 -19.91
CA PRO A 64 16.56 20.88 -18.48
C PRO A 64 15.29 20.90 -17.62
N ALA A 65 14.18 21.45 -18.14
CA ALA A 65 12.89 21.47 -17.43
C ALA A 65 12.30 20.06 -17.24
N LEU A 66 12.33 19.22 -18.29
CA LEU A 66 11.89 17.83 -18.22
C LEU A 66 12.75 17.00 -17.26
N THR A 67 14.07 17.25 -17.27
CA THR A 67 15.02 16.59 -16.36
C THR A 67 14.75 16.94 -14.89
N LEU A 68 14.45 18.21 -14.59
CA LEU A 68 14.07 18.64 -13.23
C LEU A 68 12.75 18.01 -12.77
N CYS A 69 11.73 17.98 -13.64
CA CYS A 69 10.46 17.32 -13.32
C CYS A 69 10.63 15.82 -13.06
N ALA A 70 11.50 15.13 -13.81
CA ALA A 70 11.84 13.74 -13.57
C ALA A 70 12.50 13.52 -12.18
N LEU A 71 13.44 14.40 -11.81
CA LEU A 71 14.11 14.35 -10.50
C LEU A 71 13.12 14.57 -9.34
N LEU A 72 12.20 15.53 -9.48
CA LEU A 72 11.18 15.80 -8.46
C LEU A 72 10.20 14.63 -8.32
N ALA A 73 9.78 14.03 -9.43
CA ALA A 73 8.94 12.83 -9.41
C ALA A 73 9.66 11.65 -8.73
N ALA A 74 10.92 11.39 -9.08
CA ALA A 74 11.72 10.34 -8.44
C ALA A 74 11.92 10.57 -6.94
N ALA A 75 12.18 11.82 -6.52
CA ALA A 75 12.30 12.17 -5.11
C ALA A 75 10.99 11.96 -4.34
N GLY A 76 9.85 12.36 -4.93
CA GLY A 76 8.53 12.10 -4.37
C GLY A 76 8.25 10.59 -4.20
N GLY A 77 8.64 9.78 -5.19
CA GLY A 77 8.48 8.32 -5.16
C GLY A 77 9.32 7.68 -4.07
N ALA A 78 10.58 8.11 -3.94
CA ALA A 78 11.47 7.65 -2.89
C ALA A 78 10.94 7.97 -1.48
N VAL A 79 10.40 9.17 -1.26
CA VAL A 79 9.78 9.55 0.03
C VAL A 79 8.53 8.71 0.32
N ALA A 80 7.68 8.48 -0.69
CA ALA A 80 6.50 7.63 -0.55
C ALA A 80 6.87 6.16 -0.22
N HIS A 81 7.91 5.63 -0.87
CA HIS A 81 8.47 4.31 -0.53
C HIS A 81 9.00 4.26 0.89
N LEU A 82 9.71 5.29 1.34
CA LEU A 82 10.27 5.36 2.69
C LEU A 82 9.17 5.45 3.76
N ALA A 83 8.10 6.21 3.49
CA ALA A 83 6.93 6.30 4.36
C ALA A 83 6.23 4.94 4.50
N HIS A 84 6.04 4.23 3.38
CA HIS A 84 5.43 2.90 3.37
C HIS A 84 6.29 1.86 4.11
N PHE A 85 7.61 1.93 3.98
CA PHE A 85 8.53 1.08 4.74
C PHE A 85 8.51 1.37 6.24
N ARG A 86 8.31 2.63 6.65
CA ARG A 86 8.16 3.00 8.07
C ARG A 86 6.85 2.52 8.67
N GLU A 87 5.76 2.54 7.91
CA GLU A 87 4.44 2.12 8.40
C GLU A 87 4.31 0.59 8.52
N ARG A 88 5.18 -0.17 7.86
CA ARG A 88 5.27 -1.64 7.98
C ARG A 88 6.21 -2.16 9.08
N ARG A 89 6.93 -1.28 9.80
CA ARG A 89 7.81 -1.64 10.93
C ARG A 89 7.11 -1.43 12.26
#